data_AF-A0A7W7EJW1-F1
#
_entry.id   AF-A0A7W7EJW1-F1
#
_cell.length_a   1.000
_cell.length_b   1.000
_cell.length_c   1.000
_cell.angle_alpha   90.00
_cell.angle_beta   90.00
_cell.angle_gamma   90.00
#
_symmetry.space_group_name_H-M   'P 1'
#
loop_
_entity.id
_entity.type
_entity.pdbx_description
1 polymer ?
#
loop_
_entity_poly.entity_id
_entity_poly.type
_entity_poly.pdbx_seq_one_letter_code
_entity_poly.pdbx_strand_id
1 'polypeptide(L)'
;MSIKILGAVIVVVAVGFAIVFHFSGKKGRFAAGFLTSSMFFVGFGMMMLDRITEVTVRGVGTIKAASAQASADASVIQALKTQVENQTATVDAVTAQAKNAASLSERAASQVSITDQKLADLNATLTAAKVTLENLQKDADFAKTIEEAQNDNRVAFDKLSSIANDQNSPYAQRAAGAWNAIMDAHSEGMYESNFHIPWQAGVDPATLSLAALRSIFASAPVPLKPALLEYINDRNDVPKLEKLDFFIEVMKTDASLKAAEYAGRYFTKDANLQIKPLALDYLTKWWSEHREGYENPAPERK
;
A
#
# COMPACT_ATOMS: atom_id res chain seq x y z
N MET A 1 -5.06 58.48 71.28
CA MET A 1 -4.44 59.53 72.14
C MET A 1 -3.34 58.86 72.93
N SER A 2 -2.07 59.24 72.75
CA SER A 2 -0.96 58.51 73.39
C SER A 2 -0.98 58.70 74.91
N ILE A 3 -0.62 57.66 75.66
CA ILE A 3 -0.62 57.66 77.14
C ILE A 3 0.24 58.82 77.71
N LYS A 4 1.25 59.29 76.96
CA LYS A 4 2.05 60.47 77.31
C LYS A 4 1.24 61.77 77.35
N ILE A 5 0.26 61.90 76.45
CA ILE A 5 -0.65 63.07 76.38
C ILE A 5 -1.59 63.07 77.59
N LEU A 6 -2.09 61.90 78.00
CA LEU A 6 -2.98 61.77 79.16
C LEU A 6 -2.27 62.14 80.47
N GLY A 7 -1.01 61.73 80.63
CA GLY A 7 -0.18 62.09 81.79
C GLY A 7 0.12 63.59 81.87
N ALA A 8 0.42 64.23 80.74
CA ALA A 8 0.65 65.67 80.69
C ALA A 8 -0.60 66.47 81.10
N VAL A 9 -1.79 66.04 80.68
CA VAL A 9 -3.07 66.68 81.05
C VAL A 9 -3.32 66.61 82.56
N ILE A 10 -3.07 65.47 83.20
CA ILE A 10 -3.28 65.30 84.66
C ILE A 10 -2.35 66.23 85.47
N VAL A 11 -1.09 66.40 85.04
CA VAL A 11 -0.14 67.30 85.71
C VAL A 11 -0.57 68.75 85.60
N VAL A 12 -1.01 69.20 84.42
CA VAL A 12 -1.48 70.58 84.20
C VAL A 12 -2.72 70.88 85.04
N VAL A 13 -3.67 69.94 85.14
CA VAL A 13 -4.89 70.08 85.96
C VAL A 13 -4.56 70.15 87.45
N ALA A 14 -3.61 69.33 87.94
CA ALA A 14 -3.18 69.36 89.33
C ALA A 14 -2.49 70.68 89.71
N VAL A 15 -1.66 71.24 88.83
CA VAL A 15 -1.02 72.55 89.03
C VAL A 15 -2.05 73.69 89.02
N GLY A 16 -3.03 73.65 88.11
CA GLY A 16 -4.13 74.64 88.08
C GLY A 16 -4.96 74.64 89.36
N PHE A 17 -5.27 73.45 89.89
CA PHE A 17 -6.00 73.29 91.16
C PHE A 17 -5.21 73.84 92.36
N ALA A 18 -3.89 73.65 92.38
CA ALA A 18 -3.02 74.16 93.44
C ALA A 18 -2.96 75.70 93.46
N ILE A 19 -2.93 76.34 92.28
CA ILE A 19 -2.92 77.81 92.14
C ILE A 19 -4.24 78.41 92.65
N VAL A 20 -5.39 77.87 92.25
CA VAL A 20 -6.71 78.35 92.69
C VAL A 20 -6.90 78.20 94.21
N PHE A 21 -6.34 77.14 94.80
CA PHE A 21 -6.41 76.91 96.24
C PHE A 21 -5.50 77.86 97.03
N HIS A 22 -4.38 78.31 96.45
CA HIS A 22 -3.47 79.27 97.08
C HIS A 22 -4.07 80.68 97.20
N PHE A 23 -4.88 81.10 96.21
CA PHE A 23 -5.50 82.43 96.18
C PHE A 23 -6.84 82.53 96.93
N SER A 24 -7.47 81.41 97.32
CA SER A 24 -8.79 81.40 97.97
C SER A 24 -8.74 81.57 99.51
N GLY A 25 -7.59 81.89 100.09
CA GLY A 25 -7.44 82.40 101.47
C GLY A 25 -7.73 81.40 102.60
N LYS A 26 -8.14 80.16 102.32
CA LYS A 26 -8.46 79.15 103.34
C LYS A 26 -7.23 78.31 103.69
N LYS A 27 -6.60 78.59 104.83
CA LYS A 27 -5.52 77.77 105.42
C LYS A 27 -6.07 76.48 106.01
N GLY A 28 -6.36 75.49 105.15
CA GLY A 28 -6.74 74.13 105.55
C GLY A 28 -5.66 73.11 105.18
N ARG A 29 -5.29 72.25 106.14
CA ARG A 29 -4.28 71.17 106.03
C ARG A 29 -4.53 70.13 104.91
N PHE A 30 -5.63 70.26 104.16
CA PHE A 30 -6.07 69.31 103.12
C PHE A 30 -5.32 69.48 101.77
N ALA A 31 -4.88 70.70 101.43
CA ALA A 31 -4.21 70.98 100.15
C ALA A 31 -2.83 70.31 100.02
N ALA A 32 -2.10 70.21 101.13
CA ALA A 32 -0.81 69.54 101.16
C ALA A 32 -0.95 68.02 100.97
N GLY A 33 -1.99 67.38 101.50
CA GLY A 33 -2.19 65.93 101.36
C GLY A 33 -2.52 65.47 99.93
N PHE A 34 -3.30 66.27 99.19
CA PHE A 34 -3.70 65.91 97.82
C PHE A 34 -2.55 66.04 96.81
N LEU A 35 -1.68 67.04 96.97
CA LEU A 35 -0.48 67.25 96.14
C LEU A 35 0.54 66.11 96.32
N THR A 36 0.76 65.64 97.55
CA THR A 36 1.71 64.55 97.80
C THR A 36 1.18 63.21 97.28
N SER A 37 -0.12 62.96 97.39
CA SER A 37 -0.76 61.74 96.87
C SER A 37 -0.72 61.66 95.34
N SER A 38 -1.00 62.77 94.66
CA SER A 38 -0.96 62.83 93.19
C SER A 38 0.46 62.66 92.62
N MET A 39 1.49 63.20 93.29
CA MET A 39 2.89 62.91 92.94
C MET A 39 3.24 61.42 93.12
N PHE A 40 2.67 60.75 94.13
CA PHE A 40 2.86 59.32 94.35
C PHE A 40 2.28 58.48 93.20
N PHE A 41 1.08 58.80 92.71
CA PHE A 41 0.47 58.07 91.59
C PHE A 41 1.19 58.30 90.25
N VAL A 42 1.69 59.51 90.00
CA VAL A 42 2.51 59.80 88.80
C VAL A 42 3.85 59.06 88.88
N GLY A 43 4.50 59.05 90.05
CA GLY A 43 5.73 58.28 90.29
C GLY A 43 5.50 56.77 90.13
N PHE A 44 4.41 56.24 90.67
CA PHE A 44 4.04 54.82 90.53
C PHE A 44 3.70 54.45 89.08
N GLY A 45 3.01 55.32 88.35
CA GLY A 45 2.70 55.13 86.92
C GLY A 45 3.95 55.10 86.03
N MET A 46 4.95 55.93 86.32
CA MET A 46 6.26 55.86 85.62
C MET A 46 7.04 54.60 86.01
N MET A 47 6.98 54.16 87.28
CA MET A 47 7.65 52.94 87.74
C MET A 47 7.02 51.66 87.15
N MET A 48 5.73 51.69 86.77
CA MET A 48 5.03 50.60 86.11
C MET A 48 5.22 50.58 84.58
N LEU A 49 5.56 51.71 83.95
CA LEU A 49 5.88 51.78 82.51
C LEU A 49 7.13 50.96 82.15
N ASP A 50 8.13 50.93 83.03
CA ASP A 50 9.34 50.11 82.85
C ASP A 50 9.11 48.63 83.24
N ARG A 51 8.08 48.29 84.02
CA ARG A 51 7.80 46.90 84.45
C ARG A 51 6.84 46.13 83.55
N ILE A 52 6.05 46.79 82.70
CA ILE A 52 5.14 46.10 81.77
C ILE A 52 5.88 45.55 80.53
N THR A 53 7.15 45.92 80.30
CA THR A 53 7.94 45.47 79.14
C THR A 53 8.88 44.29 79.38
N GLU A 54 9.12 43.88 80.64
CA GLU A 54 9.93 42.69 80.97
C GLU A 54 9.39 41.91 82.17
N VAL A 55 8.46 40.97 81.93
CA VAL A 55 8.11 39.95 82.92
C VAL A 55 8.95 38.70 82.68
N THR A 56 9.93 38.49 83.57
CA THR A 56 10.80 37.32 83.59
C THR A 56 10.30 36.36 84.65
N VAL A 57 9.67 35.25 84.24
CA VAL A 57 9.28 34.18 85.17
C VAL A 57 10.49 33.25 85.34
N ARG A 58 11.09 33.29 86.54
CA ARG A 58 12.29 32.51 86.88
C ARG A 58 11.94 31.02 86.86
N GLY A 59 12.44 30.30 85.86
CA GLY A 59 12.24 28.85 85.69
C GLY A 59 11.63 28.42 84.34
N VAL A 60 11.02 29.33 83.56
CA VAL A 60 10.34 28.96 82.29
C VAL A 60 10.68 29.90 81.11
N GLY A 61 11.53 30.92 81.30
CA GLY A 61 11.96 31.84 80.25
C GLY A 61 11.08 33.08 80.10
N THR A 62 11.60 34.11 79.43
CA THR A 62 10.99 35.44 79.27
C THR A 62 9.85 35.44 78.25
N ILE A 63 8.74 36.15 78.53
CA ILE A 63 7.58 36.27 77.62
C ILE A 63 7.98 36.86 76.25
N LYS A 64 9.01 37.70 76.20
CA LYS A 64 9.60 38.24 74.96
C LYS A 64 10.37 37.19 74.15
N ALA A 65 11.00 36.23 74.82
CA ALA A 65 11.64 35.09 74.14
C ALA A 65 10.57 34.14 73.58
N ALA A 66 9.49 33.89 74.33
CA ALA A 66 8.36 33.09 73.86
C ALA A 66 7.61 33.75 72.69
N SER A 67 7.43 35.09 72.69
CA SER A 67 6.79 35.80 71.56
C SER A 67 7.70 35.91 70.33
N ALA A 68 9.01 36.08 70.54
CA ALA A 68 10.01 36.03 69.47
C ALA A 68 10.08 34.63 68.85
N GLN A 69 10.07 33.58 69.68
CA GLN A 69 10.03 32.19 69.23
C GLN A 69 8.73 31.89 68.48
N ALA A 70 7.57 32.29 69.00
CA ALA A 70 6.28 32.10 68.32
C ALA A 70 6.20 32.84 66.97
N SER A 71 6.82 34.03 66.86
CA SER A 71 6.91 34.76 65.59
C SER A 71 7.86 34.09 64.60
N ALA A 72 8.97 33.53 65.09
CA ALA A 72 9.90 32.75 64.28
C ALA A 72 9.26 31.44 63.80
N ASP A 73 8.55 30.72 64.67
CA ASP A 73 7.83 29.49 64.34
C ASP A 73 6.68 29.78 63.36
N ALA A 74 5.96 30.89 63.49
CA ALA A 74 4.96 31.33 62.53
C ALA A 74 5.57 31.61 61.14
N SER A 75 6.76 32.23 61.08
CA SER A 75 7.51 32.42 59.83
C SER A 75 7.92 31.09 59.20
N VAL A 76 8.36 30.12 60.01
CA VAL A 76 8.75 28.78 59.54
C VAL A 76 7.53 28.01 59.03
N ILE A 77 6.40 28.06 59.73
CA ILE A 77 5.13 27.43 59.31
C ILE A 77 4.63 28.06 58.00
N GLN A 78 4.73 29.38 57.85
CA GLN A 78 4.35 30.07 56.62
C GLN A 78 5.25 29.63 55.45
N ALA A 79 6.57 29.53 55.66
CA ALA A 79 7.50 29.03 54.66
C ALA A 79 7.23 27.57 54.26
N LEU A 80 6.93 26.70 55.24
CA LEU A 80 6.52 25.31 55.03
C LEU A 80 5.21 25.21 54.24
N LYS A 81 4.22 26.03 54.57
CA LYS A 81 2.95 26.10 53.83
C LYS A 81 3.20 26.47 52.37
N THR A 82 4.00 27.51 52.11
CA THR A 82 4.36 27.91 50.73
C THR A 82 5.12 26.80 50.01
N GLN A 83 6.02 26.08 50.70
CA GLN A 83 6.75 24.96 50.11
C GLN A 83 5.82 23.78 49.76
N VAL A 84 4.87 23.44 50.65
CA VAL A 84 3.87 22.39 50.42
C VAL A 84 2.91 22.77 49.28
N GLU A 85 2.49 24.03 49.20
CA GLU A 85 1.67 24.54 48.10
C GLU A 85 2.42 24.43 46.75
N ASN A 86 3.69 24.81 46.71
CA ASN A 86 4.55 24.67 45.53
C ASN A 86 4.78 23.20 45.15
N GLN A 87 4.96 22.32 46.13
CA GLN A 87 5.11 20.87 45.89
C GLN A 87 3.80 20.26 45.38
N THR A 88 2.66 20.65 45.93
CA THR A 88 1.34 20.22 45.45
C THR A 88 1.12 20.64 44.00
N ALA A 89 1.43 21.89 43.65
CA ALA A 89 1.37 22.37 42.28
C ALA A 89 2.28 21.58 41.33
N THR A 90 3.47 21.16 41.81
CA THR A 90 4.39 20.33 41.04
C THR A 90 3.87 18.90 40.87
N VAL A 91 3.28 18.31 41.91
CA VAL A 91 2.67 16.98 41.87
C VAL A 91 1.46 16.97 40.92
N ASP A 92 0.63 18.00 40.94
CA ASP A 92 -0.50 18.15 40.01
C ASP A 92 0.00 18.28 38.56
N ALA A 93 1.07 19.04 38.33
CA ALA A 93 1.69 19.18 37.01
C ALA A 93 2.27 17.84 36.51
N VAL A 94 2.98 17.09 37.36
CA VAL A 94 3.52 15.76 37.02
C VAL A 94 2.39 14.77 36.74
N THR A 95 1.30 14.82 37.53
CA THR A 95 0.12 13.96 37.33
C THR A 95 -0.58 14.27 36.02
N ALA A 96 -0.75 15.56 35.69
CA ALA A 96 -1.30 16.00 34.41
C ALA A 96 -0.40 15.57 33.24
N GLN A 97 0.92 15.69 33.38
CA GLN A 97 1.89 15.25 32.38
C GLN A 97 1.86 13.73 32.18
N ALA A 98 1.78 12.94 33.26
CA ALA A 98 1.66 11.48 33.19
C ALA A 98 0.35 11.05 32.52
N LYS A 99 -0.77 11.71 32.82
CA LYS A 99 -2.06 11.45 32.17
C LYS A 99 -2.00 11.76 30.67
N ASN A 100 -1.37 12.88 30.29
CA ASN A 100 -1.18 13.24 28.88
C ASN A 100 -0.27 12.24 28.16
N ALA A 101 0.83 11.82 28.79
CA ALA A 101 1.74 10.83 28.24
C ALA A 101 1.06 9.46 28.04
N ALA A 102 0.27 9.01 29.01
CA ALA A 102 -0.53 7.79 28.89
C ALA A 102 -1.52 7.86 27.72
N SER A 103 -2.26 8.98 27.59
CA SER A 103 -3.19 9.20 26.48
C SER A 103 -2.48 9.23 25.12
N LEU A 104 -1.32 9.86 25.02
CA LEU A 104 -0.50 9.86 23.80
C LEU A 104 0.00 8.46 23.46
N SER A 105 0.44 7.69 24.46
CA SER A 105 0.88 6.30 24.28
C SER A 105 -0.25 5.39 23.79
N GLU A 106 -1.46 5.50 24.34
CA GLU A 106 -2.64 4.75 23.89
C GLU A 106 -3.02 5.12 22.46
N ARG A 107 -3.00 6.41 22.12
CA ARG A 107 -3.25 6.87 20.74
C ARG A 107 -2.19 6.36 19.77
N ALA A 108 -0.92 6.35 20.16
CA ALA A 108 0.17 5.81 19.35
C ALA A 108 0.00 4.30 19.13
N ALA A 109 -0.30 3.53 20.18
CA ALA A 109 -0.54 2.09 20.07
C ALA A 109 -1.75 1.77 19.16
N SER A 110 -2.85 2.52 19.31
CA SER A 110 -4.02 2.42 18.44
C SER A 110 -3.67 2.73 16.98
N GLN A 111 -2.91 3.80 16.74
CA GLN A 111 -2.48 4.19 15.39
C GLN A 111 -1.56 3.15 14.74
N VAL A 112 -0.64 2.55 15.52
CA VAL A 112 0.21 1.45 15.06
C VAL A 112 -0.65 0.25 14.67
N SER A 113 -1.60 -0.17 15.51
CA SER A 113 -2.49 -1.29 15.20
C SER A 113 -3.31 -1.05 13.93
N ILE A 114 -3.85 0.16 13.72
CA ILE A 114 -4.57 0.53 12.49
C ILE A 114 -3.63 0.47 11.27
N THR A 115 -2.39 0.91 11.44
CA THR A 115 -1.39 0.92 10.36
C THR A 115 -1.00 -0.51 9.97
N ASP A 116 -0.79 -1.39 10.96
CA ASP A 116 -0.49 -2.80 10.72
C ASP A 116 -1.64 -3.52 10.01
N GLN A 117 -2.89 -3.22 10.40
CA GLN A 117 -4.06 -3.76 9.73
C GLN A 117 -4.16 -3.27 8.27
N LYS A 118 -3.98 -1.97 8.04
CA LYS A 118 -3.96 -1.41 6.68
C LYS A 118 -2.84 -2.00 5.83
N LEU A 119 -1.67 -2.26 6.42
CA LEU A 119 -0.54 -2.89 5.73
C LEU A 119 -0.87 -4.34 5.36
N ALA A 120 -1.50 -5.10 6.26
CA ALA A 120 -1.97 -6.46 5.98
C ALA A 120 -3.01 -6.48 4.85
N ASP A 121 -3.99 -5.58 4.88
CA ASP A 121 -5.03 -5.44 3.84
C ASP A 121 -4.42 -5.08 2.48
N LEU A 122 -3.43 -4.18 2.48
CA LEU A 122 -2.72 -3.78 1.27
C LEU A 122 -1.92 -4.95 0.68
N ASN A 123 -1.23 -5.73 1.51
CA ASN A 123 -0.49 -6.91 1.07
C ASN A 123 -1.41 -8.00 0.50
N ALA A 124 -2.55 -8.24 1.13
CA ALA A 124 -3.57 -9.17 0.62
C ALA A 124 -4.10 -8.71 -0.74
N THR A 125 -4.43 -7.42 -0.86
CA THR A 125 -4.89 -6.81 -2.13
C THR A 125 -3.83 -6.92 -3.22
N LEU A 126 -2.56 -6.62 -2.90
CA LEU A 126 -1.46 -6.73 -3.85
C LEU A 126 -1.27 -8.16 -4.35
N THR A 127 -1.43 -9.14 -3.46
CA THR A 127 -1.35 -10.57 -3.82
C THR A 127 -2.49 -10.96 -4.76
N ALA A 128 -3.73 -10.58 -4.42
CA ALA A 128 -4.89 -10.84 -5.28
C ALA A 128 -4.74 -10.16 -6.66
N ALA A 129 -4.25 -8.92 -6.71
CA ALA A 129 -4.03 -8.19 -7.94
C ALA A 129 -2.99 -8.89 -8.85
N LYS A 130 -1.90 -9.43 -8.29
CA LYS A 130 -0.91 -10.20 -9.04
C LYS A 130 -1.51 -11.44 -9.69
N VAL A 131 -2.29 -12.21 -8.93
CA VAL A 131 -2.97 -13.41 -9.45
C VAL A 131 -3.94 -13.04 -10.58
N THR A 132 -4.72 -11.98 -10.42
CA THR A 132 -5.62 -11.50 -11.47
C THR A 132 -4.86 -11.06 -12.72
N LEU A 133 -3.73 -10.37 -12.57
CA LEU A 133 -2.91 -9.94 -13.69
C LEU A 133 -2.30 -11.13 -14.45
N GLU A 134 -1.82 -12.15 -13.74
CA GLU A 134 -1.31 -13.38 -14.34
C GLU A 134 -2.40 -14.13 -15.13
N ASN A 135 -3.62 -14.20 -14.61
CA ASN A 135 -4.74 -14.82 -15.31
C ASN A 135 -5.14 -14.01 -16.55
N LEU A 136 -5.18 -12.68 -16.45
CA LEU A 136 -5.48 -11.81 -17.59
C LEU A 136 -4.43 -11.96 -18.70
N GLN A 137 -3.16 -12.08 -18.34
CA GLN A 137 -2.09 -12.31 -19.31
C GLN A 137 -2.29 -13.66 -20.03
N LYS A 138 -2.61 -14.73 -19.31
CA LYS A 138 -2.89 -16.05 -19.91
C LYS A 138 -4.10 -16.00 -20.85
N ASP A 139 -5.16 -15.29 -20.48
CA ASP A 139 -6.35 -15.10 -21.32
C ASP A 139 -6.01 -14.34 -22.61
N ALA A 140 -5.21 -13.27 -22.49
CA ALA A 140 -4.75 -12.49 -23.64
C ALA A 140 -3.86 -13.32 -24.58
N ASP A 141 -2.90 -14.08 -24.03
CA ASP A 141 -2.02 -14.96 -24.80
C ASP A 141 -2.80 -16.06 -25.53
N PHE A 142 -3.84 -16.61 -24.89
CA PHE A 142 -4.73 -17.58 -25.50
C PHE A 142 -5.56 -16.95 -26.63
N ALA A 143 -6.16 -15.78 -26.41
CA ALA A 143 -6.91 -15.05 -27.44
C ALA A 143 -6.03 -14.71 -28.65
N LYS A 144 -4.80 -14.23 -28.40
CA LYS A 144 -3.81 -13.98 -29.45
C LYS A 144 -3.46 -15.24 -30.23
N THR A 145 -3.32 -16.39 -29.56
CA THR A 145 -3.06 -17.67 -30.24
C THR A 145 -4.20 -18.03 -31.20
N ILE A 146 -5.47 -17.78 -30.82
CA ILE A 146 -6.62 -17.99 -31.72
C ILE A 146 -6.56 -17.04 -32.92
N GLU A 147 -6.32 -15.75 -32.67
CA GLU A 147 -6.23 -14.73 -33.73
C GLU A 147 -5.11 -15.06 -34.72
N GLU A 148 -3.92 -15.41 -34.24
CA GLU A 148 -2.80 -15.80 -35.09
C GLU A 148 -3.14 -17.04 -35.93
N ALA A 149 -3.75 -18.07 -35.33
CA ALA A 149 -4.14 -19.28 -36.04
C ALA A 149 -5.17 -19.01 -37.15
N GLN A 150 -6.12 -18.09 -36.91
CA GLN A 150 -7.07 -17.64 -37.93
C GLN A 150 -6.42 -16.81 -39.03
N ASN A 151 -5.30 -16.15 -38.73
CA ASN A 151 -4.54 -15.30 -39.66
C ASN A 151 -3.31 -16.02 -40.23
N ASP A 152 -3.51 -17.26 -40.69
CA ASP A 152 -2.51 -18.02 -41.46
C ASP A 152 -1.24 -18.45 -40.69
N ASN A 153 -1.25 -18.45 -39.34
CA ASN A 153 -0.11 -18.90 -38.55
C ASN A 153 -0.23 -20.38 -38.17
N ARG A 154 0.59 -21.22 -38.82
CA ARG A 154 0.60 -22.66 -38.56
C ARG A 154 1.02 -23.04 -37.14
N VAL A 155 2.03 -22.37 -36.58
CA VAL A 155 2.52 -22.68 -35.23
C VAL A 155 1.44 -22.40 -34.19
N ALA A 156 0.69 -21.31 -34.35
CA ALA A 156 -0.43 -20.99 -33.48
C ALA A 156 -1.57 -22.01 -33.61
N PHE A 157 -1.87 -22.49 -34.82
CA PHE A 157 -2.84 -23.56 -35.07
C PHE A 157 -2.44 -24.88 -34.40
N ASP A 158 -1.18 -25.31 -34.55
CA ASP A 158 -0.66 -26.52 -33.90
C ASP A 158 -0.69 -26.40 -32.36
N LYS A 159 -0.42 -25.19 -31.84
CA LYS A 159 -0.53 -24.89 -30.40
C LYS A 159 -1.98 -25.03 -29.91
N LEU A 160 -2.99 -24.64 -30.70
CA LEU A 160 -4.40 -24.88 -30.33
C LEU A 160 -4.70 -26.37 -30.22
N SER A 161 -4.20 -27.20 -31.15
CA SER A 161 -4.33 -28.65 -31.08
C SER A 161 -3.66 -29.21 -29.81
N SER A 162 -2.46 -28.74 -29.48
CA SER A 162 -1.77 -29.15 -28.25
C SER A 162 -2.54 -28.78 -26.99
N ILE A 163 -3.05 -27.54 -26.91
CA ILE A 163 -3.87 -27.08 -25.76
C ILE A 163 -5.16 -27.88 -25.67
N ALA A 164 -5.80 -28.20 -26.81
CA ALA A 164 -7.03 -28.98 -26.85
C ALA A 164 -6.86 -30.41 -26.29
N ASN A 165 -5.66 -30.98 -26.45
CA ASN A 165 -5.33 -32.33 -25.97
C ASN A 165 -4.76 -32.35 -24.55
N ASP A 166 -4.43 -31.19 -23.95
CA ASP A 166 -3.98 -31.10 -22.56
C ASP A 166 -5.18 -31.05 -21.60
N GLN A 167 -5.47 -32.19 -20.97
CA GLN A 167 -6.57 -32.33 -20.00
C GLN A 167 -6.42 -31.43 -18.76
N ASN A 168 -5.22 -30.93 -18.48
CA ASN A 168 -4.98 -30.04 -17.34
C ASN A 168 -5.12 -28.56 -17.70
N SER A 169 -5.26 -28.24 -18.99
CA SER A 169 -5.40 -26.85 -19.43
C SER A 169 -6.82 -26.33 -19.18
N PRO A 170 -6.98 -25.16 -18.53
CA PRO A 170 -8.29 -24.52 -18.38
C PRO A 170 -8.88 -24.06 -19.73
N TYR A 171 -8.06 -24.03 -20.79
CA TYR A 171 -8.46 -23.62 -22.13
C TYR A 171 -8.78 -24.80 -23.06
N ALA A 172 -8.61 -26.05 -22.62
CA ALA A 172 -8.69 -27.23 -23.49
C ALA A 172 -9.96 -27.27 -24.36
N GLN A 173 -11.14 -27.11 -23.75
CA GLN A 173 -12.41 -27.14 -24.48
C GLN A 173 -12.54 -25.98 -25.49
N ARG A 174 -12.11 -24.77 -25.12
CA ARG A 174 -12.15 -23.60 -26.01
C ARG A 174 -11.17 -23.75 -27.17
N ALA A 175 -9.98 -24.29 -26.89
CA ALA A 175 -8.97 -24.57 -27.91
C ALA A 175 -9.46 -25.63 -28.89
N ALA A 176 -10.10 -26.71 -28.42
CA ALA A 176 -10.72 -27.72 -29.26
C ALA A 176 -11.80 -27.13 -30.18
N GLY A 177 -12.65 -26.25 -29.65
CA GLY A 177 -13.66 -25.53 -30.43
C GLY A 177 -13.05 -24.65 -31.52
N ALA A 178 -12.04 -23.83 -31.17
CA ALA A 178 -11.35 -22.95 -32.11
C ALA A 178 -10.60 -23.75 -33.20
N TRP A 179 -9.88 -24.79 -32.80
CA TRP A 179 -9.14 -25.67 -33.72
C TRP A 179 -10.07 -26.36 -34.72
N ASN A 180 -11.19 -26.92 -34.26
CA ASN A 180 -12.19 -27.54 -35.14
C ASN A 180 -12.83 -26.51 -36.09
N ALA A 181 -13.16 -25.31 -35.59
CA ALA A 181 -13.73 -24.26 -36.43
C ALA A 181 -12.78 -23.83 -37.56
N ILE A 182 -11.47 -23.69 -37.26
CA ILE A 182 -10.45 -23.39 -38.28
C ILE A 182 -10.34 -24.55 -39.27
N MET A 183 -10.27 -25.80 -38.79
CA MET A 183 -10.27 -27.00 -39.64
C MET A 183 -11.47 -27.02 -40.60
N ASP A 184 -12.66 -26.68 -40.12
CA ASP A 184 -13.90 -26.68 -40.90
C ASP A 184 -13.91 -25.56 -41.94
N ALA A 185 -13.53 -24.34 -41.57
CA ALA A 185 -13.40 -23.21 -42.49
C ALA A 185 -12.41 -23.52 -43.63
N HIS A 186 -11.33 -24.23 -43.31
CA HIS A 186 -10.32 -24.71 -44.26
C HIS A 186 -10.66 -26.07 -44.91
N SER A 187 -11.88 -26.58 -44.72
CA SER A 187 -12.38 -27.79 -45.39
C SER A 187 -13.46 -27.48 -46.43
N GLU A 188 -13.86 -26.22 -46.58
CA GLU A 188 -14.86 -25.79 -47.57
C GLU A 188 -14.39 -26.12 -49.01
N GLY A 189 -15.34 -26.30 -49.94
CA GLY A 189 -15.05 -26.70 -51.31
C GLY A 189 -14.08 -25.75 -52.02
N MET A 190 -13.12 -26.29 -52.77
CA MET A 190 -12.19 -25.50 -53.56
C MET A 190 -12.96 -24.90 -54.74
N TYR A 191 -13.11 -23.57 -54.76
CA TYR A 191 -13.35 -22.88 -56.02
C TYR A 191 -12.04 -22.95 -56.80
N GLU A 192 -12.08 -23.33 -58.08
CA GLU A 192 -10.93 -23.22 -58.98
C GLU A 192 -10.43 -21.78 -58.91
N SER A 193 -9.36 -21.60 -58.16
CA SER A 193 -8.74 -20.32 -57.98
C SER A 193 -7.93 -20.10 -59.23
N ASN A 194 -8.43 -19.29 -60.16
CA ASN A 194 -7.63 -18.83 -61.30
C ASN A 194 -6.48 -17.92 -60.81
N PHE A 195 -5.62 -18.41 -59.93
CA PHE A 195 -4.54 -17.65 -59.34
C PHE A 195 -3.56 -17.27 -60.43
N HIS A 196 -3.29 -15.98 -60.53
CA HIS A 196 -2.28 -15.47 -61.43
C HIS A 196 -0.92 -15.46 -60.71
N ILE A 197 0.03 -16.24 -61.23
CA ILE A 197 1.43 -16.16 -60.80
C ILE A 197 2.15 -15.15 -61.70
N PRO A 198 2.70 -14.05 -61.16
CA PRO A 198 3.46 -13.08 -61.93
C PRO A 198 4.86 -13.62 -62.20
N TRP A 199 4.97 -14.50 -63.21
CA TRP A 199 6.27 -15.05 -63.63
C TRP A 199 7.23 -13.94 -64.06
N GLN A 200 8.52 -14.15 -63.79
CA GLN A 200 9.55 -13.20 -64.21
C GLN A 200 9.59 -13.11 -65.75
N ALA A 201 9.83 -11.90 -66.27
CA ALA A 201 9.89 -11.67 -67.70
C ALA A 201 10.98 -12.56 -68.34
N GLY A 202 10.63 -13.25 -69.42
CA GLY A 202 11.53 -14.14 -70.15
C GLY A 202 11.71 -15.54 -69.53
N VAL A 203 11.04 -15.84 -68.42
CA VAL A 203 10.98 -17.21 -67.86
C VAL A 203 9.74 -17.90 -68.42
N ASP A 204 9.94 -19.04 -69.08
CA ASP A 204 8.84 -19.95 -69.41
C ASP A 204 8.62 -20.93 -68.26
N PRO A 205 7.52 -20.80 -67.49
CA PRO A 205 7.28 -21.64 -66.32
C PRO A 205 7.12 -23.12 -66.67
N ALA A 206 6.68 -23.46 -67.88
CA ALA A 206 6.51 -24.84 -68.33
C ALA A 206 7.87 -25.58 -68.44
N THR A 207 8.96 -24.85 -68.60
CA THR A 207 10.31 -25.42 -68.71
C THR A 207 11.01 -25.64 -67.36
N LEU A 208 10.45 -25.11 -66.27
CA LEU A 208 11.06 -25.22 -64.94
C LEU A 208 11.02 -26.68 -64.45
N SER A 209 12.08 -27.14 -63.77
CA SER A 209 12.05 -28.43 -63.07
C SER A 209 11.28 -28.31 -61.75
N LEU A 210 10.83 -29.45 -61.18
CA LEU A 210 10.22 -29.45 -59.85
C LEU A 210 11.18 -28.86 -58.80
N ALA A 211 12.48 -29.15 -58.88
CA ALA A 211 13.47 -28.58 -57.98
C ALA A 211 13.54 -27.04 -58.06
N ALA A 212 13.47 -26.47 -59.28
CA ALA A 212 13.39 -25.02 -59.46
C ALA A 212 12.09 -24.44 -58.87
N LEU A 213 10.96 -25.11 -59.09
CA LEU A 213 9.66 -24.71 -58.55
C LEU A 213 9.63 -24.76 -57.02
N ARG A 214 10.26 -25.77 -56.39
CA ARG A 214 10.46 -25.85 -54.92
C ARG A 214 11.23 -24.64 -54.40
N SER A 215 12.31 -24.26 -55.08
CA SER A 215 13.09 -23.08 -54.70
C SER A 215 12.28 -21.79 -54.82
N ILE A 216 11.49 -21.64 -55.89
CA ILE A 216 10.60 -20.49 -56.08
C ILE A 216 9.57 -20.44 -54.95
N PHE A 217 8.92 -21.56 -54.66
CA PHE A 217 7.94 -21.69 -53.58
C PHE A 217 8.50 -21.30 -52.21
N ALA A 218 9.70 -21.78 -51.86
CA ALA A 218 10.33 -21.48 -50.57
C ALA A 218 10.57 -19.98 -50.36
N SER A 219 10.87 -19.25 -51.45
CA SER A 219 11.10 -17.79 -51.43
C SER A 219 9.85 -16.95 -51.69
N ALA A 220 8.72 -17.59 -52.05
CA ALA A 220 7.53 -16.88 -52.49
C ALA A 220 6.84 -16.16 -51.32
N PRO A 221 6.30 -14.95 -51.55
CA PRO A 221 5.36 -14.32 -50.62
C PRO A 221 4.19 -15.23 -50.32
N VAL A 222 3.74 -15.24 -49.06
CA VAL A 222 2.65 -16.10 -48.55
C VAL A 222 1.41 -16.11 -49.47
N PRO A 223 0.90 -14.97 -49.99
CA PRO A 223 -0.29 -14.99 -50.85
C PRO A 223 -0.12 -15.75 -52.17
N LEU A 224 1.11 -15.95 -52.66
CA LEU A 224 1.40 -16.65 -53.92
C LEU A 224 1.64 -18.15 -53.73
N LYS A 225 1.85 -18.62 -52.50
CA LYS A 225 2.13 -20.03 -52.23
C LYS A 225 1.00 -20.98 -52.69
N PRO A 226 -0.29 -20.69 -52.43
CA PRO A 226 -1.39 -21.51 -52.94
C PRO A 226 -1.39 -21.64 -54.48
N ALA A 227 -1.12 -20.53 -55.18
CA ALA A 227 -1.04 -20.49 -56.63
C ALA A 227 0.08 -21.39 -57.18
N LEU A 228 1.25 -21.35 -56.54
CA LEU A 228 2.37 -22.20 -56.92
C LEU A 228 2.08 -23.69 -56.68
N LEU A 229 1.38 -24.02 -55.60
CA LEU A 229 0.96 -25.41 -55.32
C LEU A 229 -0.03 -25.90 -56.38
N GLU A 230 -1.00 -25.07 -56.77
CA GLU A 230 -1.94 -25.36 -57.86
C GLU A 230 -1.21 -25.59 -59.18
N TYR A 231 -0.32 -24.67 -59.55
CA TYR A 231 0.47 -24.79 -60.77
C TYR A 231 1.32 -26.07 -60.80
N ILE A 232 1.97 -26.42 -59.69
CA ILE A 232 2.75 -27.67 -59.58
C ILE A 232 1.84 -28.89 -59.66
N ASN A 233 0.65 -28.85 -59.04
CA ASN A 233 -0.31 -29.94 -59.09
C ASN A 233 -0.75 -30.27 -60.53
N ASP A 234 -1.03 -29.23 -61.32
CA ASP A 234 -1.58 -29.36 -62.67
C ASP A 234 -0.53 -29.74 -63.74
N ARG A 235 0.75 -29.79 -63.35
CA ARG A 235 1.81 -30.28 -64.22
C ARG A 235 1.75 -31.79 -64.39
N ASN A 236 1.56 -32.20 -65.64
CA ASN A 236 1.52 -33.60 -66.07
C ASN A 236 2.90 -34.22 -66.29
N ASP A 237 3.91 -33.38 -66.51
CA ASP A 237 5.28 -33.83 -66.74
C ASP A 237 6.05 -34.10 -65.43
N VAL A 238 5.52 -33.66 -64.29
CA VAL A 238 6.06 -33.97 -62.96
C VAL A 238 5.44 -35.27 -62.44
N PRO A 239 6.25 -36.30 -62.09
CA PRO A 239 5.74 -37.56 -61.57
C PRO A 239 4.88 -37.38 -60.31
N LYS A 240 3.78 -38.13 -60.23
CA LYS A 240 2.84 -38.07 -59.10
C LYS A 240 3.52 -38.28 -57.75
N LEU A 241 4.42 -39.26 -57.64
CA LEU A 241 5.19 -39.52 -56.42
C LEU A 241 5.94 -38.27 -55.96
N GLU A 242 6.62 -37.57 -56.87
CA GLU A 242 7.41 -36.39 -56.54
C GLU A 242 6.53 -35.20 -56.11
N LYS A 243 5.33 -35.07 -56.69
CA LYS A 243 4.33 -34.07 -56.27
C LYS A 243 3.84 -34.34 -54.86
N LEU A 244 3.47 -35.59 -54.56
CA LEU A 244 3.02 -36.00 -53.22
C LEU A 244 4.11 -35.81 -52.16
N ASP A 245 5.36 -36.16 -52.47
CA ASP A 245 6.51 -35.90 -51.59
C ASP A 245 6.67 -34.40 -51.31
N PHE A 246 6.54 -33.56 -52.34
CA PHE A 246 6.61 -32.11 -52.17
C PHE A 246 5.46 -31.57 -51.30
N PHE A 247 4.22 -32.02 -51.50
CA PHE A 247 3.10 -31.58 -50.67
C PHE A 247 3.27 -31.98 -49.20
N ILE A 248 3.83 -33.16 -48.93
CA ILE A 248 4.16 -33.60 -47.57
C ILE A 248 5.28 -32.75 -46.95
N GLU A 249 6.28 -32.36 -47.74
CA GLU A 249 7.31 -31.42 -47.30
C GLU A 249 6.68 -30.08 -46.88
N VAL A 250 5.84 -29.49 -47.73
CA VAL A 250 5.14 -28.22 -47.44
C VAL A 250 4.27 -28.34 -46.20
N MET A 251 3.46 -29.40 -46.10
CA MET A 251 2.65 -29.70 -44.91
C MET A 251 3.47 -29.86 -43.63
N LYS A 252 4.76 -30.19 -43.70
CA LYS A 252 5.63 -30.32 -42.52
C LYS A 252 6.29 -29.01 -42.16
N THR A 253 6.82 -28.30 -43.15
CA THR A 253 7.80 -27.24 -42.89
C THR A 253 7.29 -25.81 -43.12
N ASP A 254 6.19 -25.61 -43.85
CA ASP A 254 5.72 -24.26 -44.14
C ASP A 254 5.07 -23.60 -42.92
N ALA A 255 5.34 -22.31 -42.75
CA ALA A 255 4.79 -21.49 -41.68
C ALA A 255 3.36 -21.01 -41.97
N SER A 256 2.98 -20.94 -43.25
CA SER A 256 1.62 -20.58 -43.68
C SER A 256 0.69 -21.78 -43.53
N LEU A 257 -0.37 -21.60 -42.73
CA LEU A 257 -1.42 -22.60 -42.54
C LEU A 257 -2.15 -22.90 -43.85
N LYS A 258 -2.39 -21.87 -44.67
CA LYS A 258 -3.02 -21.93 -45.98
C LYS A 258 -2.15 -22.64 -46.99
N ALA A 259 -0.84 -22.43 -46.98
CA ALA A 259 0.07 -23.22 -47.81
C ALA A 259 0.03 -24.70 -47.44
N ALA A 260 0.06 -25.03 -46.13
CA ALA A 260 -0.05 -26.40 -45.65
C ALA A 260 -1.43 -27.01 -46.01
N GLU A 261 -2.51 -26.25 -45.90
CA GLU A 261 -3.85 -26.68 -46.28
C GLU A 261 -3.95 -26.98 -47.78
N TYR A 262 -3.50 -26.09 -48.66
CA TYR A 262 -3.54 -26.33 -50.11
C TYR A 262 -2.70 -27.55 -50.48
N ALA A 263 -1.52 -27.72 -49.87
CA ALA A 263 -0.71 -28.91 -50.04
C ALA A 263 -1.47 -30.17 -49.59
N GLY A 264 -2.16 -30.11 -48.44
CA GLY A 264 -3.03 -31.18 -47.96
C GLY A 264 -4.18 -31.50 -48.90
N ARG A 265 -4.79 -30.49 -49.53
CA ARG A 265 -5.89 -30.68 -50.51
C ARG A 265 -5.42 -31.39 -51.77
N TYR A 266 -4.33 -30.92 -52.37
CA TYR A 266 -3.79 -31.55 -53.56
C TYR A 266 -3.29 -32.96 -53.24
N PHE A 267 -2.68 -33.15 -52.06
CA PHE A 267 -2.31 -34.47 -51.59
C PHE A 267 -3.52 -35.40 -51.46
N THR A 268 -4.59 -35.02 -50.76
CA THR A 268 -5.77 -35.88 -50.59
C THR A 268 -6.50 -36.14 -51.90
N LYS A 269 -6.57 -35.15 -52.80
CA LYS A 269 -7.11 -35.30 -54.16
C LYS A 269 -6.31 -36.35 -54.95
N ASP A 270 -4.99 -36.19 -55.03
CA ASP A 270 -4.14 -37.08 -55.82
C ASP A 270 -4.01 -38.47 -55.17
N ALA A 271 -4.02 -38.56 -53.84
CA ALA A 271 -4.02 -39.84 -53.11
C ALA A 271 -5.42 -40.49 -53.02
N ASN A 272 -6.48 -39.83 -53.53
CA ASN A 272 -7.87 -40.29 -53.45
C ASN A 272 -8.34 -40.57 -52.00
N LEU A 273 -8.01 -39.66 -51.08
CA LEU A 273 -8.37 -39.74 -49.66
C LEU A 273 -9.53 -38.80 -49.34
N GLN A 274 -10.51 -39.28 -48.58
CA GLN A 274 -11.64 -38.49 -48.07
C GLN A 274 -11.37 -37.97 -46.66
N ILE A 275 -10.27 -37.24 -46.50
CA ILE A 275 -9.80 -36.71 -45.21
C ILE A 275 -9.67 -35.19 -45.30
N LYS A 276 -9.92 -34.49 -44.18
CA LYS A 276 -9.76 -33.03 -44.11
C LYS A 276 -8.32 -32.63 -44.48
N PRO A 277 -8.12 -31.57 -45.28
CA PRO A 277 -6.80 -31.20 -45.78
C PRO A 277 -5.78 -30.85 -44.69
N LEU A 278 -6.26 -30.28 -43.59
CA LEU A 278 -5.42 -29.90 -42.44
C LEU A 278 -5.25 -31.03 -41.41
N ALA A 279 -5.65 -32.27 -41.71
CA ALA A 279 -5.33 -33.43 -40.88
C ALA A 279 -3.85 -33.86 -41.02
N LEU A 280 -2.93 -32.92 -40.81
CA LEU A 280 -1.53 -33.01 -41.23
C LEU A 280 -0.78 -34.21 -40.62
N ASP A 281 -1.02 -34.50 -39.34
CA ASP A 281 -0.42 -35.66 -38.66
C ASP A 281 -0.86 -36.98 -39.29
N TYR A 282 -2.15 -37.10 -39.59
CA TYR A 282 -2.70 -38.28 -40.26
C TYR A 282 -2.12 -38.42 -41.67
N LEU A 283 -2.13 -37.35 -42.46
CA LEU A 283 -1.64 -37.38 -43.85
C LEU A 283 -0.15 -37.70 -43.92
N THR A 284 0.63 -37.09 -43.03
CA THR A 284 2.08 -37.37 -42.89
C THR A 284 2.35 -38.83 -42.56
N LYS A 285 1.63 -39.37 -41.58
CA LYS A 285 1.77 -40.77 -41.18
C LYS A 285 1.34 -41.72 -42.30
N TRP A 286 0.17 -41.47 -42.89
CA TRP A 286 -0.35 -42.26 -43.99
C TRP A 286 0.64 -42.31 -45.15
N TRP A 287 1.23 -41.17 -45.52
CA TRP A 287 2.24 -41.14 -46.58
C TRP A 287 3.45 -42.00 -46.27
N SER A 288 3.98 -41.93 -45.04
CA SER A 288 5.11 -42.77 -44.65
C SER A 288 4.84 -44.28 -44.75
N GLU A 289 3.58 -44.69 -44.61
CA GLU A 289 3.15 -46.09 -44.68
C GLU A 289 2.85 -46.56 -46.12
N HIS A 290 2.48 -45.64 -47.03
CA HIS A 290 1.98 -45.99 -48.37
C HIS A 290 2.88 -45.53 -49.52
N ARG A 291 3.90 -44.71 -49.25
CA ARG A 291 4.79 -44.10 -50.25
C ARG A 291 5.43 -45.12 -51.20
N GLU A 292 5.90 -46.27 -50.70
CA GLU A 292 6.55 -47.31 -51.52
C GLU A 292 5.65 -47.83 -52.65
N GLY A 293 4.32 -47.89 -52.43
CA GLY A 293 3.35 -48.29 -53.44
C GLY A 293 3.27 -47.34 -54.64
N TYR A 294 3.77 -46.11 -54.49
CA TYR A 294 3.84 -45.10 -55.55
C TYR A 294 5.19 -45.09 -56.27
N GLU A 295 6.23 -45.73 -55.72
CA GLU A 295 7.53 -45.89 -56.39
C GLU A 295 7.48 -46.94 -57.50
N ASN A 296 6.72 -48.02 -57.26
CA ASN A 296 6.54 -49.12 -58.20
C ASN A 296 5.05 -49.39 -58.40
N PRO A 297 4.33 -48.55 -59.17
CA PRO A 297 2.92 -48.78 -59.41
C PRO A 297 2.76 -50.17 -60.05
N ALA A 298 2.04 -51.07 -59.35
CA ALA A 298 1.70 -52.37 -59.91
C ALA A 298 1.02 -52.14 -61.26
N PRO A 299 1.34 -52.93 -62.31
CA PRO A 299 0.74 -52.74 -63.62
C PRO A 299 -0.78 -52.80 -63.47
N GLU A 300 -1.47 -51.74 -63.91
CA GLU A 300 -2.92 -51.67 -63.88
C GLU A 300 -3.48 -52.95 -64.52
N ARG A 301 -4.24 -53.73 -63.74
CA ARG A 301 -5.02 -54.84 -64.30
C ARG A 301 -6.11 -54.21 -65.16
N LYS A 302 -5.88 -54.24 -66.47
CA LYS A 302 -6.85 -53.86 -67.51
C LYS A 302 -8.14 -54.67 -67.40
#